data_AF-A0A352JQX1-F1
#
_entry.id   AF-A0A352JQX1-F1
#
_cell.length_a   1.000
_cell.length_b   1.000
_cell.length_c   1.000
_cell.angle_alpha   90.00
_cell.angle_beta   90.00
_cell.angle_gamma   90.00
#
_symmetry.space_group_name_H-M   'P 1'
#
loop_
_entity.id
_entity.type
_entity.pdbx_description
1 polymer ?
#
loop_
_entity_poly.entity_id
_entity_poly.type
_entity_poly.pdbx_seq_one_letter_code
_entity_poly.pdbx_strand_id
1 'polypeptide(L)'
;PTAAAKAVGKLSETTQKPILAAWLGGAAMRDGTQILIDSGVPAYKTPEQAIRAFMTLVSYSRNLETLYETPKDMLVDFNMDREQIRAKFVSKYFINGNVLSEDISKLLIETYGIPVTRPHRSKTSDEAVRLANEIGFPVALKIFSPDITHKTDVGGVALSLEDDAMVRESFDRIISSVRQKRPEARIEGVTVQKMITKGDSTELIIGIKKDPVFGTVMMAGMGGITAELFSDKALGFPPLNERLARRMLESLKIWPLLCGYRGRPKANTDKLIETLIRLSYLAADYPEISELDINPLFVGPQETIALDARIVIEYSLVGKAFEPYSHLALRPYPEKYVKTSILKDGTEITLRPIKPEDEPLWMNLLASCSKESIYLRFRYFFQWASHEVAARYCYIDYDREIAIVAEISDGDGRKLIGVGRLIADPDHESVEYAVLIADAWQQKELGKILTEYCLEIARKWKLRKMVAVTTTDNRPMISVFKKLGFEVTYAADSTVEVSKDIG
;
A
#
# COMPACT_ATOMS: atom_id res chain seq x y z
N PRO A 1 -40.28 24.89 22.82
CA PRO A 1 -39.47 24.18 21.80
C PRO A 1 -39.42 24.93 20.46
N THR A 2 -40.56 25.21 19.83
CA THR A 2 -40.63 25.92 18.52
C THR A 2 -39.89 27.26 18.48
N ALA A 3 -39.94 28.08 19.54
CA ALA A 3 -39.18 29.33 19.63
C ALA A 3 -37.66 29.11 19.58
N ALA A 4 -37.15 28.07 20.27
CA ALA A 4 -35.75 27.70 20.22
C ALA A 4 -35.35 27.17 18.83
N ALA A 5 -36.23 26.42 18.15
CA ALA A 5 -35.97 25.93 16.79
C ALA A 5 -35.82 27.09 15.81
N LYS A 6 -36.72 28.08 15.88
CA LYS A 6 -36.64 29.29 15.04
C LYS A 6 -35.35 30.07 15.29
N ALA A 7 -34.91 30.16 16.55
CA ALA A 7 -33.64 30.82 16.88
C ALA A 7 -32.43 30.06 16.31
N VAL A 8 -32.42 28.73 16.39
CA VAL A 8 -31.35 27.88 15.83
C VAL A 8 -31.36 27.91 14.30
N GLY A 9 -32.53 27.87 13.65
CA GLY A 9 -32.65 27.99 12.19
C GLY A 9 -32.17 29.35 11.67
N LYS A 10 -32.46 30.44 12.38
CA LYS A 10 -31.90 31.75 12.04
C LYS A 10 -30.37 31.78 12.19
N LEU A 11 -29.83 31.05 13.17
CA LEU A 11 -28.38 30.96 13.35
C LEU A 11 -27.72 30.17 12.21
N SER A 12 -28.33 29.08 11.72
CA SER A 12 -27.77 28.25 10.64
C SER A 12 -27.57 29.00 9.33
N GLU A 13 -28.33 30.07 9.08
CA GLU A 13 -28.15 30.95 7.91
C GLU A 13 -26.85 31.77 7.96
N THR A 14 -26.29 31.99 9.16
CA THR A 14 -25.16 32.91 9.37
C THR A 14 -23.85 32.23 9.79
N THR A 15 -23.89 30.96 10.19
CA THR A 15 -22.71 30.21 10.64
C THR A 15 -22.15 29.33 9.53
N GLN A 16 -20.83 29.19 9.49
CA GLN A 16 -20.15 28.18 8.65
C GLN A 16 -19.94 26.85 9.39
N LYS A 17 -20.19 26.80 10.71
CA LYS A 17 -20.07 25.57 11.50
C LYS A 17 -21.34 24.73 11.37
N PRO A 18 -21.24 23.42 11.11
CA PRO A 18 -22.41 22.55 11.02
C PRO A 18 -23.15 22.48 12.37
N ILE A 19 -24.48 22.60 12.32
CA ILE A 19 -25.36 22.46 13.48
C ILE A 19 -26.09 21.12 13.37
N LEU A 20 -26.01 20.29 14.41
CA LEU A 20 -26.74 19.02 14.52
C LEU A 20 -27.59 19.09 15.78
N ALA A 21 -28.92 18.99 15.64
CA ALA A 21 -29.84 19.08 16.75
C ALA A 21 -30.30 17.70 17.22
N ALA A 22 -30.30 17.44 18.52
CA ALA A 22 -30.90 16.25 19.12
C ALA A 22 -32.02 16.66 20.07
N TRP A 23 -33.28 16.45 19.68
CA TRP A 23 -34.44 16.85 20.48
C TRP A 23 -35.24 15.66 20.98
N LEU A 24 -35.12 15.44 22.28
CA LEU A 24 -35.82 14.41 23.05
C LEU A 24 -37.22 14.92 23.43
N GLY A 25 -38.24 14.08 23.30
CA GLY A 25 -39.62 14.43 23.67
C GLY A 25 -40.71 13.98 22.70
N GLY A 26 -40.35 13.24 21.64
CA GLY A 26 -41.31 12.57 20.76
C GLY A 26 -42.35 13.51 20.17
N ALA A 27 -43.63 13.23 20.40
CA ALA A 27 -44.74 13.98 19.82
C ALA A 27 -44.71 15.49 20.12
N ALA A 28 -44.24 15.88 21.31
CA ALA A 28 -44.21 17.27 21.78
C ALA A 28 -43.09 18.12 21.13
N MET A 29 -42.13 17.48 20.46
CA MET A 29 -41.03 18.16 19.78
C MET A 29 -41.22 18.25 18.27
N ARG A 30 -42.25 17.60 17.69
CA ARG A 30 -42.46 17.46 16.24
C ARG A 30 -42.44 18.78 15.49
N ASP A 31 -43.26 19.74 15.90
CA ASP A 31 -43.34 21.05 15.23
C ASP A 31 -42.00 21.77 15.26
N GLY A 32 -41.28 21.60 16.35
CA GLY A 32 -39.97 22.17 16.52
C GLY A 32 -38.89 21.48 15.67
N THR A 33 -38.92 20.14 15.57
CA THR A 33 -38.07 19.35 14.68
C THR A 33 -38.32 19.71 13.22
N GLN A 34 -39.58 19.90 12.82
CA GLN A 34 -39.93 20.30 11.46
C GLN A 34 -39.35 21.67 11.11
N ILE A 35 -39.46 22.66 12.01
CA ILE A 35 -38.86 23.99 11.81
C ILE A 35 -37.35 23.89 11.59
N LEU A 36 -36.64 23.04 12.33
CA LEU A 36 -35.20 22.84 12.15
C LEU A 36 -34.87 22.25 10.78
N ILE A 37 -35.61 21.20 10.36
CA ILE A 37 -35.43 20.55 9.06
C ILE A 37 -35.69 21.54 7.92
N ASP A 38 -36.77 22.32 8.02
CA ASP A 38 -37.14 23.33 7.03
C ASP A 38 -36.10 24.45 6.92
N SER A 39 -35.34 24.70 8.01
CA SER A 39 -34.20 25.63 8.05
C SER A 39 -32.87 25.00 7.63
N GLY A 40 -32.88 23.76 7.13
CA GLY A 40 -31.68 23.04 6.69
C GLY A 40 -30.83 22.48 7.84
N VAL A 41 -31.35 22.44 9.07
CA VAL A 41 -30.66 21.88 10.25
C VAL A 41 -31.08 20.43 10.46
N PRO A 42 -30.18 19.45 10.34
CA PRO A 42 -30.48 18.05 10.64
C PRO A 42 -30.91 17.87 12.10
N ALA A 43 -32.07 17.25 12.31
CA ALA A 43 -32.65 17.03 13.62
C ALA A 43 -32.84 15.53 13.89
N TYR A 44 -32.20 15.03 14.95
CA TYR A 44 -32.15 13.62 15.34
C TYR A 44 -33.02 13.33 16.55
N LYS A 45 -33.53 12.09 16.61
CA LYS A 45 -34.45 11.65 17.67
C LYS A 45 -33.74 11.35 18.98
N THR A 46 -32.44 11.01 18.92
CA THR A 46 -31.62 10.73 20.11
C THR A 46 -30.23 11.37 19.99
N PRO A 47 -29.56 11.67 21.12
CA PRO A 47 -28.18 12.14 21.13
C PRO A 47 -27.22 11.19 20.40
N GLU A 48 -27.39 9.88 20.53
CA GLU A 48 -26.52 8.88 19.90
C GLU A 48 -26.58 8.96 18.37
N GLN A 49 -27.74 9.25 17.80
CA GLN A 49 -27.89 9.45 16.36
C GLN A 49 -27.16 10.72 15.89
N ALA A 50 -27.29 11.82 16.65
CA ALA A 50 -26.59 13.07 16.35
C ALA A 50 -25.07 12.90 16.48
N ILE A 51 -24.60 12.21 17.53
CA ILE A 51 -23.18 11.88 17.73
C ILE A 51 -22.69 10.98 16.60
N ARG A 52 -23.45 9.97 16.19
CA ARG A 52 -23.07 9.10 15.06
C ARG A 52 -22.89 9.91 13.77
N ALA A 53 -23.84 10.78 13.45
CA ALA A 53 -23.75 11.64 12.27
C ALA A 53 -22.57 12.63 12.36
N PHE A 54 -22.34 13.24 13.52
CA PHE A 54 -21.17 14.07 13.78
C PHE A 54 -19.87 13.28 13.57
N MET A 55 -19.78 12.08 14.13
CA MET A 55 -18.60 11.22 13.96
C MET A 55 -18.41 10.77 12.52
N THR A 56 -19.48 10.61 11.73
CA THR A 56 -19.37 10.39 10.28
C THR A 56 -18.74 11.59 9.57
N LEU A 57 -19.12 12.83 9.92
CA LEU A 57 -18.49 14.03 9.36
C LEU A 57 -17.02 14.14 9.78
N VAL A 58 -16.69 13.82 11.04
CA VAL A 58 -15.30 13.78 11.53
C VAL A 58 -14.49 12.72 10.78
N SER A 59 -15.02 11.50 10.63
CA SER A 59 -14.38 10.43 9.87
C SER A 59 -14.19 10.82 8.40
N TYR A 60 -15.19 11.45 7.79
CA TYR A 60 -15.09 11.95 6.42
C TYR A 60 -14.00 13.02 6.29
N SER A 61 -13.96 14.01 7.17
CA SER A 61 -12.92 15.06 7.19
C SER A 61 -11.52 14.47 7.37
N ARG A 62 -11.34 13.50 8.28
CA ARG A 62 -10.04 12.82 8.48
C ARG A 62 -9.64 11.96 7.28
N ASN A 63 -10.61 11.32 6.62
CA ASN A 63 -10.36 10.54 5.41
C ASN A 63 -9.96 11.46 4.25
N LEU A 64 -10.62 12.62 4.14
CA LEU A 64 -10.25 13.67 3.20
C LEU A 64 -8.83 14.18 3.49
N GLU A 65 -8.50 14.57 4.72
CA GLU A 65 -7.13 14.92 5.12
C GLU A 65 -6.12 13.81 4.80
N THR A 66 -6.53 12.53 4.89
CA THR A 66 -5.67 11.41 4.48
C THR A 66 -5.44 11.36 2.98
N LEU A 67 -6.50 11.53 2.19
CA LEU A 67 -6.40 11.66 0.73
C LEU A 67 -5.60 12.91 0.34
N TYR A 68 -5.58 13.91 1.22
CA TYR A 68 -4.95 15.20 1.04
C TYR A 68 -3.58 15.35 1.73
N GLU A 69 -2.86 14.27 2.02
CA GLU A 69 -1.46 14.38 2.41
C GLU A 69 -0.58 13.66 1.39
N THR A 70 0.40 14.39 0.85
CA THR A 70 1.39 13.83 -0.08
C THR A 70 2.22 12.81 0.68
N PRO A 71 2.22 11.53 0.28
CA PRO A 71 3.13 10.58 0.90
C PRO A 71 4.57 10.99 0.62
N LYS A 72 5.50 10.68 1.52
CA LYS A 72 6.92 10.86 1.23
C LYS A 72 7.33 9.84 0.17
N ASP A 73 8.15 10.27 -0.80
CA ASP A 73 8.80 9.34 -1.74
C ASP A 73 9.83 8.49 -0.97
N MET A 74 9.39 7.35 -0.46
CA MET A 74 10.24 6.34 0.15
C MET A 74 10.61 5.35 -0.95
N LEU A 75 11.79 5.54 -1.53
CA LEU A 75 12.36 4.63 -2.52
C LEU A 75 12.69 3.29 -1.84
N VAL A 76 11.76 2.34 -1.90
CA VAL A 76 12.03 0.96 -1.54
C VAL A 76 12.66 0.30 -2.76
N ASP A 77 13.99 0.33 -2.83
CA ASP A 77 14.71 -0.40 -3.86
C ASP A 77 14.69 -1.91 -3.54
N PHE A 78 14.33 -2.68 -4.56
CA PHE A 78 14.42 -4.14 -4.54
C PHE A 78 15.62 -4.50 -5.41
N ASN A 79 16.76 -4.74 -4.76
CA ASN A 79 18.01 -5.10 -5.43
C ASN A 79 17.96 -6.42 -6.24
N MET A 80 16.82 -7.12 -6.26
CA MET A 80 16.65 -8.43 -6.87
C MET A 80 15.40 -8.47 -7.74
N ASP A 81 15.48 -9.21 -8.85
CA ASP A 81 14.35 -9.48 -9.74
C ASP A 81 13.28 -10.31 -9.01
N ARG A 82 12.15 -9.64 -8.72
CA ARG A 82 11.02 -10.23 -7.97
C ARG A 82 10.33 -11.34 -8.74
N GLU A 83 10.27 -11.27 -10.07
CA GLU A 83 9.68 -12.33 -10.90
C GLU A 83 10.54 -13.61 -10.82
N GLN A 84 11.86 -13.46 -10.89
CA GLN A 84 12.79 -14.59 -10.74
C GLN A 84 12.73 -15.20 -9.34
N ILE A 85 12.68 -14.37 -8.28
CA ILE A 85 12.51 -14.85 -6.91
C ILE A 85 11.21 -15.66 -6.80
N ARG A 86 10.10 -15.10 -7.28
CA ARG A 86 8.79 -15.77 -7.28
C ARG A 86 8.84 -17.12 -7.97
N ALA A 87 9.35 -17.18 -9.21
CA ALA A 87 9.43 -18.41 -9.98
C ALA A 87 10.21 -19.50 -9.22
N LYS A 88 11.32 -19.13 -8.58
CA LYS A 88 12.12 -20.04 -7.75
C LYS A 88 11.35 -20.54 -6.53
N PHE A 89 10.67 -19.67 -5.80
CA PHE A 89 9.98 -20.07 -4.57
C PHE A 89 8.77 -20.95 -4.83
N VAL A 90 7.96 -20.59 -5.83
CA VAL A 90 6.76 -21.36 -6.20
C VAL A 90 7.15 -22.76 -6.68
N SER A 91 8.12 -22.86 -7.58
CA SER A 91 8.53 -24.16 -8.15
C SER A 91 9.25 -25.07 -7.15
N LYS A 92 10.03 -24.52 -6.21
CA LYS A 92 10.86 -25.31 -5.31
C LYS A 92 10.22 -25.61 -3.96
N TYR A 93 9.49 -24.65 -3.39
CA TYR A 93 9.06 -24.72 -1.99
C TYR A 93 7.54 -24.86 -1.84
N PHE A 94 6.74 -24.16 -2.65
CA PHE A 94 5.28 -24.15 -2.49
C PHE A 94 4.64 -25.48 -2.91
N ILE A 95 5.38 -26.32 -3.64
CA ILE A 95 4.96 -27.66 -4.03
C ILE A 95 5.00 -28.70 -2.89
N ASN A 96 5.61 -28.37 -1.74
CA ASN A 96 5.91 -29.34 -0.67
C ASN A 96 4.91 -29.35 0.50
N GLY A 97 3.81 -28.60 0.39
CA GLY A 97 2.73 -28.60 1.39
C GLY A 97 2.15 -27.22 1.68
N ASN A 98 1.21 -27.17 2.62
CA ASN A 98 0.44 -25.96 2.94
C ASN A 98 1.14 -25.03 3.93
N VAL A 99 2.22 -25.45 4.59
CA VAL A 99 2.94 -24.62 5.57
C VAL A 99 4.42 -24.71 5.28
N LEU A 100 5.06 -23.55 5.08
CA LEU A 100 6.50 -23.48 4.90
C LEU A 100 7.20 -23.62 6.25
N SER A 101 8.37 -24.25 6.26
CA SER A 101 9.22 -24.30 7.46
C SER A 101 9.72 -22.90 7.83
N GLU A 102 10.10 -22.68 9.10
CA GLU A 102 10.56 -21.38 9.61
C GLU A 102 11.71 -20.81 8.79
N ASP A 103 12.67 -21.66 8.41
CA ASP A 103 13.85 -21.23 7.66
C ASP A 103 13.53 -20.82 6.22
N ILE A 104 12.58 -21.49 5.56
CA ILE A 104 12.10 -21.10 4.24
C ILE A 104 11.21 -19.85 4.31
N SER A 105 10.37 -19.74 5.34
CA SER A 105 9.55 -18.56 5.59
C SER A 105 10.41 -17.32 5.78
N LYS A 106 11.46 -17.43 6.62
CA LYS A 106 12.44 -16.37 6.84
C LYS A 106 13.26 -16.05 5.60
N LEU A 107 13.69 -17.07 4.85
CA LEU A 107 14.41 -16.85 3.60
C LEU A 107 13.56 -16.04 2.61
N LEU A 108 12.26 -16.32 2.48
CA LEU A 108 11.37 -15.59 1.58
C LEU A 108 11.26 -14.10 1.97
N ILE A 109 10.95 -13.80 3.23
CA ILE A 109 10.83 -12.40 3.66
C ILE A 109 12.18 -11.66 3.61
N GLU A 110 13.30 -12.36 3.83
CA GLU A 110 14.65 -11.81 3.68
C GLU A 110 14.95 -11.41 2.22
N THR A 111 14.48 -12.18 1.23
CA THR A 111 14.64 -11.78 -0.19
C THR A 111 13.91 -10.50 -0.57
N TYR A 112 12.91 -10.08 0.22
CA TYR A 112 12.23 -8.79 0.07
C TYR A 112 12.90 -7.66 0.87
N GLY A 113 14.01 -7.95 1.55
CA GLY A 113 14.77 -7.00 2.35
C GLY A 113 14.29 -6.86 3.80
N ILE A 114 13.46 -7.78 4.30
CA ILE A 114 13.02 -7.78 5.70
C ILE A 114 14.09 -8.51 6.54
N PRO A 115 14.78 -7.85 7.49
CA PRO A 115 15.84 -8.50 8.26
C PRO A 115 15.29 -9.63 9.15
N VAL A 116 16.00 -10.76 9.20
CA VAL A 116 15.61 -11.95 9.98
C VAL A 116 16.76 -12.50 10.81
N THR A 117 16.45 -13.22 11.89
CA THR A 117 17.43 -14.13 12.52
C THR A 117 17.56 -15.41 11.71
N ARG A 118 18.75 -15.67 11.15
CA ARG A 118 18.97 -16.85 10.29
C ARG A 118 19.03 -18.16 11.10
N PRO A 119 18.12 -19.12 10.84
CA PRO A 119 18.17 -20.46 11.43
C PRO A 119 19.18 -21.37 10.74
N HIS A 120 20.05 -21.99 11.54
CA HIS A 120 20.98 -23.02 11.08
C HIS A 120 20.48 -24.38 11.56
N ARG A 121 20.22 -25.30 10.63
CA ARG A 121 19.66 -26.62 10.93
C ARG A 121 20.74 -27.50 11.56
N SER A 122 20.36 -28.29 12.56
CA SER A 122 21.22 -29.25 13.24
C SER A 122 20.46 -30.54 13.55
N LYS A 123 21.05 -31.69 13.22
CA LYS A 123 20.48 -33.02 13.50
C LYS A 123 20.99 -33.62 14.81
N THR A 124 22.07 -33.10 15.38
CA THR A 124 22.69 -33.65 16.59
C THR A 124 23.08 -32.55 17.58
N SER A 125 23.17 -32.89 18.87
CA SER A 125 23.59 -31.95 19.90
C SER A 125 25.01 -31.40 19.64
N ASP A 126 25.94 -32.23 19.16
CA ASP A 126 27.30 -31.80 18.81
C ASP A 126 27.33 -30.84 17.61
N GLU A 127 26.51 -31.07 16.59
CA GLU A 127 26.36 -30.13 15.48
C GLU A 127 25.75 -28.80 15.97
N ALA A 128 24.79 -28.86 16.90
CA ALA A 128 24.17 -27.66 17.47
C ALA A 128 25.19 -26.83 18.28
N VAL A 129 26.09 -27.49 19.03
CA VAL A 129 27.19 -26.83 19.76
C VAL A 129 28.18 -26.16 18.80
N ARG A 130 28.58 -26.83 17.71
CA ARG A 130 29.47 -26.22 16.71
C ARG A 130 28.85 -24.95 16.12
N LEU A 131 27.58 -25.03 15.69
CA LEU A 131 26.86 -23.88 15.15
C LEU A 131 26.69 -22.76 16.20
N ALA A 132 26.44 -23.11 17.46
CA ALA A 132 26.33 -22.11 18.53
C ALA A 132 27.65 -21.33 18.73
N ASN A 133 28.79 -22.03 18.66
CA ASN A 133 30.10 -21.40 18.73
C ASN A 133 30.41 -20.51 17.51
N GLU A 134 29.99 -20.93 16.31
CA GLU A 134 30.13 -20.12 15.09
C GLU A 134 29.26 -18.86 15.11
N ILE A 135 28.03 -18.96 15.61
CA ILE A 135 27.08 -17.84 15.73
C ILE A 135 27.46 -16.89 16.89
N GLY A 136 28.03 -17.46 17.95
CA GLY A 136 28.35 -16.78 19.21
C GLY A 136 27.16 -16.69 20.16
N PHE A 137 27.41 -16.98 21.43
CA PHE A 137 26.43 -16.95 22.52
C PHE A 137 25.91 -15.53 22.85
N PRO A 138 24.72 -15.39 23.47
CA PRO A 138 23.74 -16.45 23.69
C PRO A 138 23.02 -16.86 22.40
N VAL A 139 22.56 -18.11 22.35
CA VAL A 139 21.78 -18.69 21.24
C VAL A 139 20.43 -19.22 21.70
N ALA A 140 19.55 -19.48 20.73
CA ALA A 140 18.28 -20.16 20.92
C ALA A 140 18.23 -21.44 20.09
N LEU A 141 17.63 -22.50 20.66
CA LEU A 141 17.26 -23.72 19.95
C LEU A 141 15.76 -23.77 19.75
N LYS A 142 15.32 -24.06 18.54
CA LYS A 142 13.91 -24.33 18.23
C LYS A 142 13.79 -25.67 17.51
N ILE A 143 12.76 -26.45 17.82
CA ILE A 143 12.47 -27.71 17.13
C ILE A 143 12.30 -27.46 15.63
N PHE A 144 12.90 -28.35 14.83
CA PHE A 144 12.76 -28.37 13.39
C PHE A 144 11.96 -29.61 12.99
N SER A 145 10.68 -29.39 12.68
CA SER A 145 9.73 -30.43 12.32
C SER A 145 8.63 -29.86 11.43
N PRO A 146 8.31 -30.50 10.29
CA PRO A 146 7.17 -30.10 9.45
C PRO A 146 5.81 -30.33 10.13
N ASP A 147 5.74 -31.22 11.13
CA ASP A 147 4.48 -31.58 11.80
C ASP A 147 4.19 -30.73 13.04
N ILE A 148 5.09 -29.81 13.40
CA ILE A 148 5.00 -29.00 14.62
C ILE A 148 5.02 -27.53 14.26
N THR A 149 3.83 -26.92 14.27
CA THR A 149 3.64 -25.48 14.05
C THR A 149 3.86 -24.67 15.33
N HIS A 150 3.19 -25.04 16.43
CA HIS A 150 3.30 -24.35 17.72
C HIS A 150 4.41 -24.97 18.58
N LYS A 151 5.63 -24.46 18.41
CA LYS A 151 6.86 -25.00 19.02
C LYS A 151 6.85 -24.92 20.55
N THR A 152 6.35 -23.81 21.10
CA THR A 152 6.32 -23.57 22.54
C THR A 152 5.46 -24.60 23.28
N ASP A 153 4.30 -24.96 22.71
CA ASP A 153 3.32 -25.88 23.34
C ASP A 153 3.91 -27.28 23.57
N VAL A 154 4.78 -27.71 22.66
CA VAL A 154 5.47 -29.00 22.75
C VAL A 154 6.81 -28.93 23.51
N GLY A 155 7.12 -27.77 24.12
CA GLY A 155 8.41 -27.54 24.79
C GLY A 155 9.60 -27.50 23.82
N GLY A 156 9.33 -27.26 22.54
CA GLY A 156 10.29 -27.28 21.44
C GLY A 156 11.10 -26.00 21.27
N VAL A 157 11.20 -25.17 22.32
CA VAL A 157 11.98 -23.92 22.31
C VAL A 157 12.86 -23.89 23.56
N ALA A 158 14.11 -23.48 23.38
CA ALA A 158 15.05 -23.16 24.44
C ALA A 158 15.73 -21.83 24.09
N LEU A 159 15.67 -20.87 25.00
CA LEU A 159 16.15 -19.50 24.80
C LEU A 159 17.33 -19.22 25.74
N SER A 160 18.10 -18.19 25.44
CA SER A 160 19.20 -17.69 26.30
C SER A 160 20.18 -18.79 26.71
N LEU A 161 20.64 -19.60 25.75
CA LEU A 161 21.68 -20.60 25.99
C LEU A 161 23.03 -19.92 25.90
N GLU A 162 23.82 -19.98 26.97
CA GLU A 162 25.03 -19.17 27.14
C GLU A 162 26.33 -19.96 26.94
N ASP A 163 26.25 -21.29 26.93
CA ASP A 163 27.41 -22.18 26.77
C ASP A 163 27.05 -23.51 26.08
N ASP A 164 28.09 -24.29 25.78
CA ASP A 164 28.00 -25.61 25.15
C ASP A 164 27.16 -26.61 25.94
N ALA A 165 27.22 -26.58 27.28
CA ALA A 165 26.53 -27.54 28.13
C ALA A 165 25.01 -27.29 28.08
N MET A 166 24.60 -26.02 28.19
CA MET A 166 23.21 -25.59 28.04
C MET A 166 22.64 -25.97 26.67
N VAL A 167 23.45 -25.87 25.60
CA VAL A 167 23.04 -26.28 24.24
C VAL A 167 22.78 -27.78 24.15
N ARG A 168 23.70 -28.62 24.65
CA ARG A 168 23.53 -30.09 24.63
C ARG A 168 22.30 -30.51 25.44
N GLU A 169 22.19 -30.03 26.68
CA GLU A 169 21.06 -30.37 27.56
C GLU A 169 19.73 -29.92 26.95
N SER A 170 19.67 -28.71 26.42
CA SER A 170 18.46 -28.17 25.79
C SER A 170 18.08 -28.93 24.51
N PHE A 171 19.06 -29.37 23.72
CA PHE A 171 18.80 -30.21 22.55
C PHE A 171 18.09 -31.51 22.98
N ASP A 172 18.66 -32.24 23.92
CA ASP A 172 18.11 -33.53 24.38
C ASP A 172 16.74 -33.35 25.04
N ARG A 173 16.57 -32.29 25.82
CA ARG A 173 15.28 -31.92 26.44
C ARG A 173 14.20 -31.62 25.39
N ILE A 174 14.52 -30.84 24.36
CA ILE A 174 13.58 -30.51 23.28
C ILE A 174 13.15 -31.79 22.56
N ILE A 175 14.10 -32.62 22.13
CA ILE A 175 13.80 -33.85 21.37
C ILE A 175 12.93 -34.80 22.23
N SER A 176 13.26 -34.95 23.50
CA SER A 176 12.52 -35.82 24.43
C SER A 176 11.10 -35.31 24.69
N SER A 177 10.94 -34.00 24.98
CA SER A 177 9.64 -33.37 25.21
C SER A 177 8.72 -33.51 23.99
N VAL A 178 9.27 -33.30 22.80
CA VAL A 178 8.52 -33.40 21.55
C VAL A 178 8.09 -34.83 21.28
N ARG A 179 8.99 -35.82 21.41
CA ARG A 179 8.64 -37.24 21.23
C ARG A 179 7.57 -37.70 22.23
N GLN A 180 7.58 -37.18 23.45
CA GLN A 180 6.57 -37.50 24.45
C GLN A 180 5.19 -36.90 24.11
N LYS A 181 5.15 -35.63 23.71
CA LYS A 181 3.89 -34.91 23.44
C LYS A 181 3.31 -35.18 22.05
N ARG A 182 4.16 -35.49 21.06
CA ARG A 182 3.83 -35.71 19.65
C ARG A 182 4.66 -36.89 19.09
N PRO A 183 4.36 -38.13 19.48
CA PRO A 183 5.16 -39.31 19.09
C PRO A 183 5.20 -39.55 17.58
N GLU A 184 4.12 -39.18 16.86
CA GLU A 184 4.01 -39.35 15.40
C GLU A 184 4.67 -38.21 14.60
N ALA A 185 5.19 -37.17 15.26
CA ALA A 185 5.79 -36.03 14.54
C ALA A 185 7.16 -36.40 13.96
N ARG A 186 7.37 -36.08 12.68
CA ARG A 186 8.67 -36.17 12.02
C ARG A 186 9.60 -35.11 12.59
N ILE A 187 10.62 -35.52 13.33
CA ILE A 187 11.63 -34.61 13.90
C ILE A 187 12.85 -34.62 13.00
N GLU A 188 13.15 -33.49 12.38
CA GLU A 188 14.33 -33.32 11.51
C GLU A 188 15.54 -32.75 12.26
N GLY A 189 15.37 -32.40 13.54
CA GLY A 189 16.41 -31.88 14.43
C GLY A 189 15.97 -30.59 15.12
N VAL A 190 16.90 -29.65 15.28
CA VAL A 190 16.64 -28.31 15.80
C VAL A 190 17.25 -27.25 14.87
N THR A 191 16.81 -26.01 14.99
CA THR A 191 17.51 -24.86 14.43
C THR A 191 18.24 -24.11 15.54
N VAL A 192 19.51 -23.75 15.30
CA VAL A 192 20.32 -22.87 16.13
C VAL A 192 20.25 -21.45 15.56
N GLN A 193 19.97 -20.47 16.42
CA GLN A 193 19.79 -19.08 16.04
C GLN A 193 20.45 -18.16 17.07
N LYS A 194 20.92 -16.98 16.61
CA LYS A 194 21.36 -15.93 17.53
C LYS A 194 20.19 -15.51 18.42
N MET A 195 20.41 -15.45 19.74
CA MET A 195 19.40 -14.95 20.66
C MET A 195 19.40 -13.41 20.64
N ILE A 196 18.33 -12.82 20.11
CA ILE A 196 18.11 -11.38 20.17
C ILE A 196 17.29 -11.08 21.42
N THR A 197 17.84 -10.25 22.32
CA THR A 197 17.11 -9.80 23.49
C THR A 197 16.27 -8.58 23.15
N LYS A 198 15.13 -8.42 23.84
CA LYS A 198 14.21 -7.31 23.57
C LYS A 198 14.90 -5.96 23.76
N GLY A 199 15.72 -5.79 24.80
CA GLY A 199 16.40 -4.52 25.09
C GLY A 199 15.43 -3.33 25.07
N ASP A 200 15.78 -2.30 24.32
CA ASP A 200 14.94 -1.12 24.06
C ASP A 200 13.94 -1.30 22.90
N SER A 201 13.85 -2.50 22.33
CA SER A 201 12.94 -2.78 21.21
C SER A 201 11.50 -2.98 21.67
N THR A 202 10.58 -2.47 20.87
CA THR A 202 9.15 -2.78 20.97
C THR A 202 8.85 -4.02 20.15
N GLU A 203 7.98 -4.88 20.66
CA GLU A 203 7.58 -6.11 20.01
C GLU A 203 6.25 -5.91 19.30
N LEU A 204 6.24 -6.19 17.99
CA LEU A 204 5.09 -6.06 17.11
C LEU A 204 4.78 -7.38 16.41
N ILE A 205 3.55 -7.47 15.91
CA ILE A 205 3.13 -8.49 14.96
C ILE A 205 2.77 -7.78 13.67
N ILE A 206 3.31 -8.25 12.56
CA ILE A 206 2.86 -7.83 11.22
C ILE A 206 2.57 -9.07 10.39
N GLY A 207 1.59 -8.99 9.50
CA GLY A 207 1.21 -10.14 8.70
C GLY A 207 0.22 -9.80 7.61
N ILE A 208 -0.10 -10.81 6.82
CA ILE A 208 -1.14 -10.75 5.80
C ILE A 208 -2.06 -11.96 5.93
N LYS A 209 -3.31 -11.77 5.53
CA LYS A 209 -4.30 -12.82 5.46
C LYS A 209 -5.25 -12.57 4.30
N LYS A 210 -5.71 -13.64 3.64
CA LYS A 210 -6.79 -13.54 2.67
C LYS A 210 -8.14 -13.42 3.35
N ASP A 211 -8.84 -12.35 3.01
CA ASP A 211 -10.24 -12.12 3.30
C ASP A 211 -11.11 -12.53 2.10
N PRO A 212 -12.27 -13.18 2.30
CA PRO A 212 -13.14 -13.61 1.20
C PRO A 212 -13.72 -12.48 0.34
N VAL A 213 -13.84 -11.26 0.88
CA VAL A 213 -14.43 -10.11 0.20
C VAL A 213 -13.34 -9.20 -0.35
N PHE A 214 -12.34 -8.88 0.46
CA PHE A 214 -11.33 -7.88 0.12
C PHE A 214 -10.04 -8.46 -0.47
N GLY A 215 -9.93 -9.79 -0.59
CA GLY A 215 -8.70 -10.43 -1.01
C GLY A 215 -7.62 -10.28 0.06
N THR A 216 -6.38 -9.98 -0.31
CA THR A 216 -5.28 -9.89 0.65
C THR A 216 -5.39 -8.64 1.52
N VAL A 217 -5.39 -8.83 2.84
CA VAL A 217 -5.40 -7.78 3.85
C VAL A 217 -4.12 -7.87 4.67
N MET A 218 -3.52 -6.73 4.97
CA MET A 218 -2.38 -6.61 5.89
C MET A 218 -2.83 -6.24 7.29
N MET A 219 -2.07 -6.68 8.28
CA MET A 219 -2.24 -6.33 9.69
C MET A 219 -0.91 -5.87 10.28
N ALA A 220 -0.96 -4.83 11.11
CA ALA A 220 0.08 -4.50 12.07
C ALA A 220 -0.56 -4.41 13.47
N GLY A 221 0.16 -4.81 14.50
CA GLY A 221 -0.37 -4.77 15.86
C GLY A 221 0.66 -4.97 16.94
N MET A 222 0.21 -4.79 18.18
CA MET A 222 1.00 -5.10 19.36
C MET A 222 1.39 -6.59 19.39
N GLY A 223 2.66 -6.87 19.67
CA GLY A 223 3.15 -8.23 19.89
C GLY A 223 3.30 -8.60 21.36
N GLY A 224 3.76 -9.83 21.58
CA GLY A 224 3.93 -10.42 22.90
C GLY A 224 2.67 -11.08 23.46
N ILE A 225 2.84 -11.74 24.61
CA ILE A 225 1.82 -12.60 25.25
C ILE A 225 0.49 -11.91 25.60
N THR A 226 0.46 -10.56 25.63
CA THR A 226 -0.75 -9.79 25.95
C THR A 226 -1.44 -9.21 24.71
N ALA A 227 -0.93 -9.47 23.50
CA ALA A 227 -1.47 -8.93 22.25
C ALA A 227 -2.98 -9.21 22.08
N GLU A 228 -3.40 -10.45 22.36
CA GLU A 228 -4.81 -10.87 22.26
C GLU A 228 -5.73 -10.09 23.21
N LEU A 229 -5.23 -9.75 24.41
CA LEU A 229 -6.01 -9.05 25.43
C LEU A 229 -6.31 -7.60 25.05
N PHE A 230 -5.33 -6.90 24.45
CA PHE A 230 -5.50 -5.48 24.11
C PHE A 230 -6.21 -5.25 22.76
N SER A 231 -6.23 -6.28 21.91
CA SER A 231 -6.79 -6.22 20.55
C SER A 231 -6.30 -4.98 19.79
N ASP A 232 -5.02 -4.64 19.97
CA ASP A 232 -4.40 -3.46 19.39
C ASP A 232 -3.85 -3.78 18.01
N LYS A 233 -4.69 -3.59 17.00
CA LYS A 233 -4.39 -3.93 15.60
C LYS A 233 -4.92 -2.88 14.65
N ALA A 234 -4.19 -2.69 13.56
CA ALA A 234 -4.54 -1.87 12.42
C ALA A 234 -4.53 -2.72 11.16
N LEU A 235 -5.49 -2.48 10.27
CA LEU A 235 -5.60 -3.17 8.99
C LEU A 235 -5.26 -2.22 7.85
N GLY A 236 -4.72 -2.77 6.77
CA GLY A 236 -4.45 -2.05 5.53
C GLY A 236 -4.56 -2.96 4.32
N PHE A 237 -4.66 -2.38 3.14
CA PHE A 237 -4.68 -3.12 1.87
C PHE A 237 -3.32 -2.96 1.18
N PRO A 238 -2.69 -4.06 0.74
CA PRO A 238 -1.50 -3.96 -0.07
C PRO A 238 -1.82 -3.49 -1.49
N PRO A 239 -0.87 -2.81 -2.16
CA PRO A 239 0.39 -2.36 -1.59
C PRO A 239 0.22 -1.12 -0.69
N LEU A 240 1.11 -0.99 0.29
CA LEU A 240 1.18 0.17 1.17
C LEU A 240 2.20 1.17 0.63
N ASN A 241 1.90 2.46 0.76
CA ASN A 241 2.89 3.54 0.67
C ASN A 241 3.27 4.03 2.09
N GLU A 242 4.22 4.96 2.17
CA GLU A 242 4.74 5.50 3.44
C GLU A 242 3.63 6.01 4.35
N ARG A 243 2.69 6.78 3.79
CA ARG A 243 1.59 7.41 4.51
C ARG A 243 0.59 6.39 5.06
N LEU A 244 0.20 5.41 4.23
CA LEU A 244 -0.73 4.35 4.63
C LEU A 244 -0.13 3.50 5.76
N ALA A 245 1.13 3.09 5.62
CA ALA A 245 1.86 2.33 6.63
C ALA A 245 2.06 3.13 7.93
N ARG A 246 2.45 4.41 7.84
CA ARG A 246 2.57 5.30 9.00
C ARG A 246 1.25 5.43 9.75
N ARG A 247 0.15 5.67 9.04
CA ARG A 247 -1.18 5.81 9.66
C ARG A 247 -1.62 4.53 10.36
N MET A 248 -1.36 3.37 9.74
CA MET A 248 -1.63 2.08 10.39
C MET A 248 -0.92 2.01 11.75
N LEU A 249 0.36 2.38 11.80
CA LEU A 249 1.15 2.37 13.04
C LEU A 249 0.69 3.42 14.05
N GLU A 250 0.41 4.65 13.61
CA GLU A 250 -0.07 5.76 14.46
C GLU A 250 -1.43 5.46 15.10
N SER A 251 -2.24 4.62 14.46
CA SER A 251 -3.53 4.20 14.99
C SER A 251 -3.44 3.17 16.12
N LEU A 252 -2.26 2.56 16.33
CA LEU A 252 -2.03 1.59 17.40
C LEU A 252 -1.96 2.29 18.76
N LYS A 253 -2.55 1.66 19.78
CA LYS A 253 -2.44 2.09 21.18
C LYS A 253 -0.99 2.05 21.65
N ILE A 254 -0.16 1.16 21.11
CA ILE A 254 1.29 1.09 21.40
C ILE A 254 2.14 2.13 20.68
N TRP A 255 1.58 2.96 19.79
CA TRP A 255 2.34 4.01 19.08
C TRP A 255 3.23 4.88 20.00
N PRO A 256 2.78 5.32 21.19
CA PRO A 256 3.64 6.09 22.10
C PRO A 256 4.92 5.35 22.53
N LEU A 257 4.92 4.01 22.57
CA LEU A 257 6.12 3.23 22.87
C LEU A 257 7.14 3.29 21.72
N LEU A 258 6.68 3.38 20.47
CA LEU A 258 7.52 3.56 19.29
C LEU A 258 8.11 4.98 19.23
N CYS A 259 7.40 5.98 19.76
CA CYS A 259 7.88 7.37 19.83
C CYS A 259 8.94 7.63 20.91
N GLY A 260 9.19 6.65 21.80
CA GLY A 260 10.06 6.79 22.96
C GLY A 260 9.27 7.15 24.23
N TYR A 261 9.57 6.48 25.34
CA TYR A 261 8.84 6.63 26.60
C TYR A 261 9.74 6.36 27.82
N ARG A 262 9.70 7.27 28.81
CA ARG A 262 10.42 7.16 30.11
C ARG A 262 11.86 6.66 29.99
N GLY A 263 12.68 7.38 29.25
CA GLY A 263 14.10 7.05 29.07
C GLY A 263 14.39 5.99 28.01
N ARG A 264 13.36 5.32 27.45
CA ARG A 264 13.53 4.50 26.25
C ARG A 264 13.67 5.38 25.01
N PRO A 265 14.68 5.13 24.17
CA PRO A 265 14.85 5.84 22.91
C PRO A 265 13.69 5.60 21.95
N LYS A 266 13.50 6.54 21.02
CA LYS A 266 12.55 6.41 19.91
C LYS A 266 12.97 5.25 19.00
N ALA A 267 12.02 4.42 18.59
CA ALA A 267 12.25 3.36 17.62
C ALA A 267 12.48 3.95 16.21
N ASN A 268 13.18 3.22 15.35
CA ASN A 268 13.35 3.62 13.95
C ASN A 268 12.06 3.39 13.17
N THR A 269 11.13 4.35 13.26
CA THR A 269 9.81 4.26 12.62
C THR A 269 9.90 4.19 11.10
N ASP A 270 10.93 4.78 10.49
CA ASP A 270 11.06 4.78 9.04
C ASP A 270 11.49 3.40 8.53
N LYS A 271 12.38 2.68 9.24
CA LYS A 271 12.68 1.26 8.96
C LYS A 271 11.47 0.34 9.16
N LEU A 272 10.63 0.62 10.15
CA LEU A 272 9.39 -0.13 10.36
C LEU A 272 8.40 0.10 9.22
N ILE A 273 8.24 1.34 8.76
CA ILE A 273 7.40 1.68 7.61
C ILE A 273 7.93 1.00 6.34
N GLU A 274 9.24 1.06 6.10
CA GLU A 274 9.89 0.36 4.99
C GLU A 274 9.61 -1.15 5.05
N THR A 275 9.68 -1.76 6.23
CA THR A 275 9.37 -3.18 6.45
C THR A 275 7.92 -3.51 6.06
N LEU A 276 6.95 -2.66 6.44
CA LEU A 276 5.55 -2.82 6.05
C LEU A 276 5.34 -2.70 4.53
N ILE A 277 6.01 -1.74 3.89
CA ILE A 277 5.95 -1.57 2.43
C ILE A 277 6.53 -2.81 1.74
N ARG A 278 7.71 -3.29 2.16
CA ARG A 278 8.34 -4.52 1.63
C ARG A 278 7.42 -5.73 1.77
N LEU A 279 6.78 -5.90 2.94
CA LEU A 279 5.82 -6.96 3.17
C LEU A 279 4.59 -6.82 2.25
N SER A 280 4.14 -5.59 1.97
CA SER A 280 3.01 -5.34 1.07
C SER A 280 3.29 -5.74 -0.38
N TYR A 281 4.52 -5.51 -0.87
CA TYR A 281 4.94 -5.98 -2.19
C TYR A 281 5.08 -7.50 -2.25
N LEU A 282 5.59 -8.14 -1.19
CA LEU A 282 5.59 -9.60 -1.07
C LEU A 282 4.15 -10.14 -1.15
N ALA A 283 3.21 -9.53 -0.42
CA ALA A 283 1.81 -9.90 -0.46
C ALA A 283 1.19 -9.75 -1.86
N ALA A 284 1.57 -8.70 -2.58
CA ALA A 284 1.13 -8.47 -3.95
C ALA A 284 1.67 -9.51 -4.95
N ASP A 285 2.90 -9.97 -4.77
CA ASP A 285 3.58 -10.85 -5.73
C ASP A 285 3.15 -12.34 -5.58
N TYR A 286 2.64 -12.74 -4.41
CA TYR A 286 2.31 -14.14 -4.10
C TYR A 286 0.83 -14.37 -3.78
N PRO A 287 -0.05 -14.50 -4.80
CA PRO A 287 -1.45 -14.88 -4.59
C PRO A 287 -1.61 -16.25 -3.91
N GLU A 288 -0.62 -17.12 -3.94
CA GLU A 288 -0.67 -18.43 -3.28
C GLU A 288 -0.52 -18.34 -1.75
N ILE A 289 -0.04 -17.23 -1.19
CA ILE A 289 0.06 -17.07 0.27
C ILE A 289 -1.33 -16.74 0.82
N SER A 290 -1.87 -17.64 1.64
CA SER A 290 -3.14 -17.45 2.34
C SER A 290 -2.99 -16.69 3.66
N GLU A 291 -1.86 -16.88 4.33
CA GLU A 291 -1.51 -16.28 5.60
C GLU A 291 0.01 -16.17 5.70
N LEU A 292 0.52 -15.02 6.13
CA LEU A 292 1.90 -14.86 6.56
C LEU A 292 1.92 -14.03 7.83
N ASP A 293 2.56 -14.55 8.87
CA ASP A 293 2.72 -13.88 10.15
C ASP A 293 4.20 -13.73 10.49
N ILE A 294 4.62 -12.49 10.77
CA ILE A 294 5.91 -12.19 11.39
C ILE A 294 5.63 -11.88 12.85
N ASN A 295 5.94 -12.84 13.71
CA ASN A 295 5.66 -12.77 15.14
C ASN A 295 6.70 -13.54 15.97
N PRO A 296 7.59 -12.87 16.71
CA PRO A 296 7.65 -11.42 16.91
C PRO A 296 8.51 -10.69 15.87
N LEU A 297 8.12 -9.44 15.57
CA LEU A 297 8.96 -8.42 14.95
C LEU A 297 9.49 -7.49 16.06
N PHE A 298 10.80 -7.40 16.21
CA PHE A 298 11.42 -6.45 17.14
C PHE A 298 11.77 -5.15 16.41
N VAL A 299 11.36 -4.03 17.00
CA VAL A 299 11.56 -2.68 16.46
C VAL A 299 12.28 -1.84 17.51
N GLY A 300 13.57 -1.63 17.31
CA GLY A 300 14.43 -0.80 18.15
C GLY A 300 14.86 0.50 17.46
N PRO A 301 15.73 1.29 18.12
CA PRO A 301 16.26 2.55 17.55
C PRO A 301 17.18 2.34 16.34
N GLN A 302 17.85 1.19 16.26
CA GLN A 302 18.83 0.90 15.21
C GLN A 302 18.35 -0.14 14.21
N GLU A 303 17.58 -1.13 14.67
CA GLU A 303 17.18 -2.27 13.86
C GLU A 303 15.69 -2.57 13.95
N THR A 304 15.19 -3.19 12.87
CA THR A 304 13.88 -3.83 12.81
C THR A 304 14.14 -5.25 12.31
N ILE A 305 13.84 -6.27 13.12
CA ILE A 305 14.23 -7.65 12.85
C ILE A 305 13.11 -8.63 13.18
N ALA A 306 12.83 -9.54 12.24
CA ALA A 306 11.88 -10.62 12.39
C ALA A 306 12.55 -11.82 13.08
N LEU A 307 12.04 -12.18 14.27
CA LEU A 307 12.55 -13.32 15.03
C LEU A 307 11.84 -14.63 14.71
N ASP A 308 10.64 -14.54 14.16
CA ASP A 308 9.91 -15.68 13.62
C ASP A 308 9.08 -15.26 12.41
N ALA A 309 8.83 -16.23 11.53
CA ALA A 309 7.96 -16.06 10.38
C ALA A 309 7.27 -17.38 10.07
N ARG A 310 5.96 -17.31 9.86
CA ARG A 310 5.13 -18.44 9.45
C ARG A 310 4.38 -18.08 8.18
N ILE A 311 4.47 -18.94 7.17
CA ILE A 311 3.77 -18.77 5.89
C ILE A 311 2.91 -19.99 5.61
N VAL A 312 1.64 -19.75 5.30
CA VAL A 312 0.65 -20.75 4.91
C VAL A 312 0.29 -20.55 3.45
N ILE A 313 0.49 -21.60 2.66
CA ILE A 313 0.24 -21.63 1.23
C ILE A 313 -1.12 -22.26 0.95
N GLU A 314 -1.91 -21.59 0.11
CA GLU A 314 -3.08 -22.16 -0.51
C GLU A 314 -2.64 -23.05 -1.69
N TYR A 315 -2.33 -24.31 -1.39
CA TYR A 315 -1.78 -25.24 -2.38
C TYR A 315 -2.67 -25.42 -3.63
N SER A 316 -3.98 -25.24 -3.49
CA SER A 316 -4.94 -25.31 -4.60
C SER A 316 -4.69 -24.27 -5.71
N LEU A 317 -3.90 -23.23 -5.41
CA LEU A 317 -3.55 -22.15 -6.32
C LEU A 317 -2.19 -22.34 -6.99
N VAL A 318 -1.35 -23.23 -6.48
CA VAL A 318 0.00 -23.44 -7.00
C VAL A 318 -0.07 -23.99 -8.43
N GLY A 319 0.58 -23.28 -9.37
CA GLY A 319 0.63 -23.66 -10.79
C GLY A 319 -0.61 -23.26 -11.62
N LYS A 320 -1.60 -22.57 -11.02
CA LYS A 320 -2.71 -21.99 -11.78
C LYS A 320 -2.32 -20.66 -12.40
N ALA A 321 -2.88 -20.37 -13.56
CA ALA A 321 -2.81 -19.03 -14.14
C ALA A 321 -3.76 -18.10 -13.37
N PHE A 322 -3.29 -16.89 -13.05
CA PHE A 322 -4.08 -15.85 -12.42
C PHE A 322 -4.06 -14.60 -13.29
N GLU A 323 -5.16 -13.85 -13.23
CA GLU A 323 -5.09 -12.45 -13.61
C GLU A 323 -4.17 -11.73 -12.61
N PRO A 324 -3.13 -11.00 -13.07
CA PRO A 324 -2.20 -10.33 -12.18
C PRO A 324 -2.91 -9.44 -11.16
N TYR A 325 -2.57 -9.63 -9.89
CA TYR A 325 -3.11 -8.85 -8.76
C TYR A 325 -4.62 -8.98 -8.51
N SER A 326 -5.29 -9.98 -9.09
CA SER A 326 -6.73 -10.24 -8.87
C SER A 326 -7.10 -10.56 -7.42
N HIS A 327 -6.12 -10.95 -6.59
CA HIS A 327 -6.27 -11.16 -5.16
C HIS A 327 -6.15 -9.88 -4.33
N LEU A 328 -5.95 -8.71 -4.94
CA LEU A 328 -5.79 -7.43 -4.25
C LEU A 328 -7.01 -6.53 -4.44
N ALA A 329 -7.38 -5.80 -3.38
CA ALA A 329 -8.39 -4.75 -3.47
C ALA A 329 -7.87 -3.49 -4.21
N LEU A 330 -6.57 -3.24 -4.17
CA LEU A 330 -5.91 -2.10 -4.82
C LEU A 330 -4.82 -2.60 -5.75
N ARG A 331 -4.76 -2.05 -6.98
CA ARG A 331 -3.70 -2.42 -7.91
C ARG A 331 -2.38 -1.74 -7.56
N PRO A 332 -1.26 -2.47 -7.65
CA PRO A 332 0.03 -1.88 -7.40
C PRO A 332 0.47 -0.94 -8.52
N TYR A 333 1.45 -0.10 -8.18
CA TYR A 333 2.09 0.78 -9.14
C TYR A 333 2.60 -0.03 -10.34
N PRO A 334 2.16 0.28 -11.59
CA PRO A 334 2.45 -0.59 -12.72
C PRO A 334 3.84 -0.29 -13.29
N GLU A 335 4.88 -0.82 -12.64
CA GLU A 335 6.31 -0.67 -12.99
C GLU A 335 6.61 -1.01 -14.46
N LYS A 336 5.87 -1.96 -15.04
CA LYS A 336 5.96 -2.35 -16.46
C LYS A 336 5.71 -1.22 -17.46
N TYR A 337 5.14 -0.09 -17.02
CA TYR A 337 4.92 1.10 -17.85
C TYR A 337 5.99 2.19 -17.65
N VAL A 338 7.08 1.87 -16.96
CA VAL A 338 8.25 2.74 -16.88
C VAL A 338 9.15 2.46 -18.08
N LYS A 339 9.52 3.50 -18.84
CA LYS A 339 10.37 3.38 -20.02
C LYS A 339 11.11 4.69 -20.30
N THR A 340 12.36 4.59 -20.76
CA THR A 340 13.12 5.75 -21.26
C THR A 340 12.81 6.05 -22.73
N SER A 341 12.82 7.33 -23.08
CA SER A 341 12.63 7.83 -24.45
C SER A 341 13.53 9.04 -24.68
N ILE A 342 13.75 9.40 -25.94
CA ILE A 342 14.57 10.55 -26.32
C ILE A 342 13.69 11.51 -27.12
N LEU A 343 13.73 12.80 -26.77
CA LEU A 343 13.04 13.86 -27.49
C LEU A 343 13.75 14.20 -28.80
N LYS A 344 13.09 14.97 -29.67
CA LYS A 344 13.67 15.40 -30.95
C LYS A 344 14.99 16.15 -30.83
N ASP A 345 15.23 16.83 -29.71
CA ASP A 345 16.45 17.60 -29.45
C ASP A 345 17.55 16.78 -28.75
N GLY A 346 17.34 15.47 -28.56
CA GLY A 346 18.28 14.58 -27.87
C GLY A 346 18.10 14.51 -26.35
N THR A 347 17.17 15.26 -25.76
CA THR A 347 16.91 15.18 -24.33
C THR A 347 16.34 13.82 -23.95
N GLU A 348 16.99 13.15 -22.99
CA GLU A 348 16.48 11.89 -22.42
C GLU A 348 15.36 12.18 -21.41
N ILE A 349 14.26 11.41 -21.53
CA ILE A 349 13.09 11.50 -20.67
C ILE A 349 12.74 10.11 -20.14
N THR A 350 12.14 10.06 -18.96
CA THR A 350 11.51 8.86 -18.41
C THR A 350 10.00 9.01 -18.50
N LEU A 351 9.35 8.11 -19.23
CA LEU A 351 7.90 7.93 -19.21
C LEU A 351 7.56 6.95 -18.08
N ARG A 352 6.66 7.34 -17.19
CA ARG A 352 6.23 6.48 -16.08
C ARG A 352 4.80 6.83 -15.63
N PRO A 353 4.05 5.89 -15.03
CA PRO A 353 2.81 6.24 -14.35
C PRO A 353 3.03 7.31 -13.27
N ILE A 354 2.05 8.18 -13.08
CA ILE A 354 2.03 9.15 -11.99
C ILE A 354 1.87 8.40 -10.67
N LYS A 355 2.50 8.92 -9.63
CA LYS A 355 2.40 8.42 -8.26
C LYS A 355 1.68 9.43 -7.36
N PRO A 356 1.07 9.00 -6.25
CA PRO A 356 0.57 9.90 -5.22
C PRO A 356 1.61 10.92 -4.74
N GLU A 357 2.88 10.53 -4.69
CA GLU A 357 3.99 11.36 -4.22
C GLU A 357 4.39 12.46 -5.23
N ASP A 358 3.87 12.43 -6.46
CA ASP A 358 4.19 13.40 -7.51
C ASP A 358 3.45 14.72 -7.38
N GLU A 359 2.57 14.93 -6.39
CA GLU A 359 1.80 16.17 -6.24
C GLU A 359 2.65 17.45 -6.30
N PRO A 360 3.86 17.55 -5.70
CA PRO A 360 4.72 18.72 -5.86
C PRO A 360 5.20 18.90 -7.30
N LEU A 361 5.55 17.81 -7.97
CA LEU A 361 6.01 17.85 -9.36
C LEU A 361 4.86 18.19 -10.33
N TRP A 362 3.64 17.72 -10.03
CA TRP A 362 2.42 18.04 -10.73
C TRP A 362 2.07 19.54 -10.61
N MET A 363 2.15 20.10 -9.40
CA MET A 363 1.96 21.53 -9.19
C MET A 363 3.00 22.36 -9.94
N ASN A 364 4.26 21.93 -9.97
CA ASN A 364 5.32 22.59 -10.75
C ASN A 364 5.07 22.51 -12.26
N LEU A 365 4.56 21.38 -12.77
CA LEU A 365 4.15 21.24 -14.17
C LEU A 365 3.07 22.26 -14.51
N LEU A 366 2.00 22.36 -13.72
CA LEU A 366 0.93 23.34 -13.93
C LEU A 366 1.43 24.79 -13.83
N ALA A 367 2.34 25.07 -12.88
CA ALA A 367 2.96 26.39 -12.74
C ALA A 367 3.79 26.80 -13.98
N SER A 368 4.38 25.82 -14.67
CA SER A 368 5.15 26.04 -15.90
C SER A 368 4.29 26.18 -17.16
N CYS A 369 2.96 25.98 -17.05
CA CYS A 369 2.04 26.07 -18.17
C CYS A 369 1.43 27.47 -18.31
N SER A 370 1.26 27.93 -19.55
CA SER A 370 0.50 29.14 -19.86
C SER A 370 -1.00 28.95 -19.58
N LYS A 371 -1.72 30.07 -19.41
CA LYS A 371 -3.19 30.06 -19.26
C LYS A 371 -3.87 29.38 -20.46
N GLU A 372 -3.32 29.55 -21.65
CA GLU A 372 -3.82 28.91 -22.87
C GLU A 372 -3.68 27.38 -22.78
N SER A 373 -2.49 26.87 -22.44
CA SER A 373 -2.24 25.43 -22.27
C SER A 373 -3.16 24.80 -21.21
N ILE A 374 -3.38 25.48 -20.08
CA ILE A 374 -4.32 25.04 -19.04
C ILE A 374 -5.76 25.01 -19.58
N TYR A 375 -6.19 26.08 -20.27
CA TYR A 375 -7.54 26.14 -20.83
C TYR A 375 -7.78 25.06 -21.89
N LEU A 376 -6.81 24.81 -22.77
CA LEU A 376 -6.92 23.75 -23.79
C LEU A 376 -7.01 22.35 -23.16
N ARG A 377 -6.40 22.13 -21.99
CA ARG A 377 -6.45 20.85 -21.27
C ARG A 377 -7.73 20.63 -20.46
N PHE A 378 -8.19 21.66 -19.77
CA PHE A 378 -9.25 21.55 -18.75
C PHE A 378 -10.56 22.21 -19.17
N ARG A 379 -10.55 23.08 -20.18
CA ARG A 379 -11.68 23.90 -20.67
C ARG A 379 -12.24 24.91 -19.66
N TYR A 380 -11.68 25.00 -18.46
CA TYR A 380 -11.98 26.02 -17.47
C TYR A 380 -10.72 26.37 -16.68
N PHE A 381 -10.71 27.58 -16.11
CA PHE A 381 -9.71 27.98 -15.14
C PHE A 381 -10.15 27.57 -13.75
N PHE A 382 -9.23 27.03 -12.97
CA PHE A 382 -9.46 26.70 -11.58
C PHE A 382 -8.20 26.99 -10.76
N GLN A 383 -8.37 27.12 -9.45
CA GLN A 383 -7.26 27.28 -8.52
C GLN A 383 -6.53 25.95 -8.36
N TRP A 384 -5.61 25.69 -9.28
CA TRP A 384 -4.87 24.43 -9.35
C TRP A 384 -3.78 24.30 -8.29
N ALA A 385 -3.33 25.42 -7.71
CA ALA A 385 -2.34 25.45 -6.64
C ALA A 385 -2.96 25.10 -5.28
N SER A 386 -3.69 23.99 -5.22
CA SER A 386 -4.22 23.42 -3.99
C SER A 386 -3.90 21.93 -3.95
N HIS A 387 -3.64 21.46 -2.73
CA HIS A 387 -3.44 20.04 -2.46
C HIS A 387 -4.61 19.20 -2.99
N GLU A 388 -5.84 19.61 -2.68
CA GLU A 388 -7.07 18.90 -3.03
C GLU A 388 -7.15 18.61 -4.53
N VAL A 389 -6.79 19.59 -5.35
CA VAL A 389 -6.67 19.40 -6.78
C VAL A 389 -5.60 18.37 -7.09
N ALA A 390 -4.36 18.57 -6.62
CA ALA A 390 -3.23 17.72 -6.97
C ALA A 390 -3.50 16.24 -6.63
N ALA A 391 -4.08 15.96 -5.47
CA ALA A 391 -4.48 14.61 -5.06
C ALA A 391 -5.43 13.94 -6.06
N ARG A 392 -6.40 14.67 -6.62
CA ARG A 392 -7.32 14.13 -7.65
C ARG A 392 -6.62 13.75 -8.96
N TYR A 393 -5.45 14.32 -9.24
CA TYR A 393 -4.67 14.03 -10.43
C TYR A 393 -3.54 13.02 -10.21
N CYS A 394 -3.02 12.91 -8.99
CA CYS A 394 -1.91 12.03 -8.63
C CYS A 394 -2.34 10.71 -7.97
N TYR A 395 -3.42 10.72 -7.18
CA TYR A 395 -3.97 9.54 -6.51
C TYR A 395 -5.04 8.88 -7.38
N ILE A 396 -4.59 8.00 -8.29
CA ILE A 396 -5.45 7.37 -9.30
C ILE A 396 -5.52 5.85 -9.11
N ASP A 397 -6.64 5.26 -9.54
CA ASP A 397 -6.81 3.80 -9.58
C ASP A 397 -6.27 3.26 -10.91
N TYR A 398 -5.11 2.60 -10.86
CA TYR A 398 -4.42 2.05 -12.04
C TYR A 398 -5.19 0.97 -12.80
N ASP A 399 -6.31 0.47 -12.28
CA ASP A 399 -7.20 -0.45 -13.00
C ASP A 399 -8.12 0.28 -13.99
N ARG A 400 -8.60 1.46 -13.61
CA ARG A 400 -9.57 2.25 -14.39
C ARG A 400 -8.94 3.43 -15.10
N GLU A 401 -7.80 3.88 -14.59
CA GLU A 401 -7.22 5.14 -14.97
C GLU A 401 -5.71 5.06 -14.97
N ILE A 402 -5.06 5.64 -15.97
CA ILE A 402 -3.61 5.75 -15.98
C ILE A 402 -3.17 7.10 -16.53
N ALA A 403 -2.33 7.80 -15.78
CA ALA A 403 -1.65 9.00 -16.21
C ALA A 403 -0.16 8.69 -16.37
N ILE A 404 0.36 8.77 -17.59
CA ILE A 404 1.78 8.67 -17.89
C ILE A 404 2.39 10.06 -17.87
N VAL A 405 3.30 10.30 -16.94
CA VAL A 405 4.10 11.52 -16.86
C VAL A 405 5.40 11.35 -17.63
N ALA A 406 5.83 12.43 -18.29
CA ALA A 406 7.17 12.55 -18.83
C ALA A 406 8.03 13.32 -17.83
N GLU A 407 9.05 12.66 -17.31
CA GLU A 407 9.98 13.17 -16.32
C GLU A 407 11.36 13.41 -16.94
N ILE A 408 12.00 14.51 -16.54
CA ILE A 408 13.44 14.73 -16.71
C ILE A 408 14.10 14.82 -15.34
N SER A 409 15.37 14.45 -15.30
CA SER A 409 16.25 14.77 -14.18
C SER A 409 17.29 15.77 -14.66
N ASP A 410 17.32 16.95 -14.06
CA ASP A 410 18.35 17.97 -14.30
C ASP A 410 19.10 18.31 -13.00
N GLY A 411 20.01 19.27 -13.04
CA GLY A 411 20.79 19.70 -11.87
C GLY A 411 19.96 20.23 -10.70
N ASP A 412 18.69 20.60 -10.92
CA ASP A 412 17.76 21.07 -9.89
C ASP A 412 16.82 19.94 -9.37
N GLY A 413 16.99 18.72 -9.87
CA GLY A 413 16.20 17.55 -9.48
C GLY A 413 15.23 17.07 -10.55
N ARG A 414 14.22 16.30 -10.14
CA ARG A 414 13.20 15.74 -11.04
C ARG A 414 12.15 16.79 -11.38
N LYS A 415 11.75 16.86 -12.65
CA LYS A 415 10.68 17.75 -13.14
C LYS A 415 9.76 16.99 -14.09
N LEU A 416 8.46 17.20 -13.96
CA LEU A 416 7.49 16.72 -14.94
C LEU A 416 7.32 17.77 -16.05
N ILE A 417 7.39 17.33 -17.29
CA ILE A 417 7.34 18.19 -18.48
C ILE A 417 6.10 17.96 -19.35
N GLY A 418 5.35 16.90 -19.06
CA GLY A 418 4.05 16.60 -19.66
C GLY A 418 3.38 15.40 -19.03
N VAL A 419 2.09 15.23 -19.32
CA VAL A 419 1.30 14.07 -18.90
C VAL A 419 0.33 13.68 -20.01
N GLY A 420 0.19 12.38 -20.28
CA GLY A 420 -0.91 11.80 -21.03
C GLY A 420 -1.77 10.95 -20.09
N ARG A 421 -3.09 11.17 -20.08
CA ARG A 421 -4.03 10.51 -19.17
C ARG A 421 -5.06 9.73 -19.97
N LEU A 422 -5.36 8.54 -19.47
CA LEU A 422 -6.33 7.58 -19.98
C LEU A 422 -7.33 7.28 -18.88
N ILE A 423 -8.62 7.46 -19.16
CA ILE A 423 -9.72 7.16 -18.24
C ILE A 423 -10.65 6.17 -18.94
N ALA A 424 -10.66 4.91 -18.48
CA ALA A 424 -11.53 3.89 -19.06
C ALA A 424 -12.98 4.10 -18.61
N ASP A 425 -13.92 3.80 -19.50
CA ASP A 425 -15.34 3.76 -19.16
C ASP A 425 -15.67 2.57 -18.23
N PRO A 426 -16.82 2.59 -17.53
CA PRO A 426 -17.19 1.54 -16.60
C PRO A 426 -17.35 0.14 -17.22
N ASP A 427 -17.67 0.06 -18.52
CA ASP A 427 -17.81 -1.16 -19.31
C ASP A 427 -16.49 -1.62 -19.98
N HIS A 428 -15.42 -0.84 -19.84
CA HIS A 428 -14.08 -1.14 -20.35
C HIS A 428 -14.05 -1.37 -21.87
N GLU A 429 -14.92 -0.67 -22.61
CA GLU A 429 -14.97 -0.71 -24.06
C GLU A 429 -14.14 0.42 -24.69
N SER A 430 -14.17 1.61 -24.07
CA SER A 430 -13.49 2.79 -24.56
C SER A 430 -12.67 3.51 -23.49
N VAL A 431 -11.74 4.35 -23.94
CA VAL A 431 -10.90 5.15 -23.05
C VAL A 431 -10.80 6.58 -23.51
N GLU A 432 -11.04 7.51 -22.59
CA GLU A 432 -10.85 8.92 -22.82
C GLU A 432 -9.37 9.29 -22.68
N TYR A 433 -8.81 9.93 -23.69
CA TYR A 433 -7.44 10.43 -23.72
C TYR A 433 -7.39 11.94 -23.55
N ALA A 434 -6.51 12.41 -22.67
CA ALA A 434 -6.20 13.83 -22.54
C ALA A 434 -4.72 14.06 -22.24
N VAL A 435 -4.16 15.18 -22.72
CA VAL A 435 -2.72 15.46 -22.65
C VAL A 435 -2.44 16.90 -22.27
N LEU A 436 -1.42 17.10 -21.43
CA LEU A 436 -0.88 18.41 -21.09
C LEU A 436 0.63 18.39 -21.27
N ILE A 437 1.18 19.45 -21.87
CA ILE A 437 2.61 19.60 -22.09
C ILE A 437 3.00 21.02 -21.68
N ALA A 438 4.04 21.14 -20.86
CA ALA A 438 4.59 22.44 -20.48
C ALA A 438 5.08 23.20 -21.73
N ASP A 439 4.82 24.50 -21.78
CA ASP A 439 5.02 25.32 -23.00
C ASP A 439 6.45 25.22 -23.55
N ALA A 440 7.47 25.20 -22.67
CA ALA A 440 8.88 25.06 -23.06
C ALA A 440 9.23 23.73 -23.76
N TRP A 441 8.37 22.71 -23.60
CA TRP A 441 8.56 21.35 -24.10
C TRP A 441 7.64 21.02 -25.28
N GLN A 442 6.81 21.97 -25.71
CA GLN A 442 6.03 21.85 -26.93
C GLN A 442 6.94 21.87 -28.16
N GLN A 443 6.42 21.37 -29.30
CA GLN A 443 7.15 21.25 -30.57
C GLN A 443 8.42 20.35 -30.55
N LYS A 444 8.71 19.67 -29.44
CA LYS A 444 9.79 18.66 -29.31
C LYS A 444 9.31 17.21 -29.49
N GLU A 445 8.14 17.04 -30.13
CA GLU A 445 7.45 15.76 -30.35
C GLU A 445 6.93 15.03 -29.10
N LEU A 446 7.07 15.63 -27.90
CA LEU A 446 6.59 15.03 -26.65
C LEU A 446 5.10 14.62 -26.68
N GLY A 447 4.24 15.44 -27.29
CA GLY A 447 2.82 15.10 -27.41
C GLY A 447 2.54 13.87 -28.25
N LYS A 448 3.31 13.67 -29.33
CA LYS A 448 3.25 12.46 -30.14
C LYS A 448 3.71 11.26 -29.33
N ILE A 449 4.86 11.37 -28.66
CA ILE A 449 5.44 10.30 -27.82
C ILE A 449 4.44 9.85 -26.74
N LEU A 450 3.85 10.79 -26.00
CA LEU A 450 2.85 10.48 -24.97
C LEU A 450 1.59 9.84 -25.57
N THR A 451 1.09 10.34 -26.71
CA THR A 451 -0.11 9.78 -27.36
C THR A 451 0.14 8.36 -27.86
N GLU A 452 1.29 8.12 -28.52
CA GLU A 452 1.68 6.79 -29.01
C GLU A 452 1.81 5.79 -27.86
N TYR A 453 2.41 6.21 -26.74
CA TYR A 453 2.58 5.34 -25.60
C TYR A 453 1.26 5.05 -24.87
N CYS A 454 0.37 6.05 -24.76
CA CYS A 454 -0.98 5.82 -24.25
C CYS A 454 -1.78 4.87 -25.15
N LEU A 455 -1.65 4.98 -26.49
CA LEU A 455 -2.23 4.01 -27.41
C LEU A 455 -1.68 2.59 -27.20
N GLU A 456 -0.38 2.44 -26.95
CA GLU A 456 0.23 1.15 -26.62
C GLU A 456 -0.37 0.56 -25.33
N ILE A 457 -0.55 1.38 -24.29
CA ILE A 457 -1.16 0.95 -23.04
C ILE A 457 -2.62 0.54 -23.25
N ALA A 458 -3.38 1.33 -24.00
CA ALA A 458 -4.78 1.03 -24.26
C ALA A 458 -4.97 -0.29 -25.03
N ARG A 459 -4.06 -0.64 -25.94
CA ARG A 459 -4.00 -1.99 -26.57
C ARG A 459 -3.73 -3.09 -25.54
N LYS A 460 -2.81 -2.86 -24.60
CA LYS A 460 -2.50 -3.84 -23.53
C LYS A 460 -3.69 -4.03 -22.58
N TRP A 461 -4.53 -3.00 -22.41
CA TRP A 461 -5.80 -3.07 -21.67
C TRP A 461 -6.92 -3.72 -22.49
N LYS A 462 -6.69 -4.05 -23.77
CA LYS A 462 -7.68 -4.67 -24.68
C LYS A 462 -8.96 -3.83 -24.86
N LEU A 463 -8.82 -2.52 -24.76
CA LEU A 463 -9.90 -1.57 -25.06
C LEU A 463 -10.18 -1.58 -26.56
N ARG A 464 -11.44 -1.33 -26.96
CA ARG A 464 -11.84 -1.31 -28.38
C ARG A 464 -11.59 0.05 -29.04
N LYS A 465 -11.71 1.14 -28.28
CA LYS A 465 -11.71 2.50 -28.84
C LYS A 465 -11.03 3.50 -27.91
N MET A 466 -10.22 4.40 -28.49
CA MET A 466 -9.72 5.59 -27.81
C MET A 466 -10.49 6.81 -28.30
N VAL A 467 -10.97 7.62 -27.38
CA VAL A 467 -11.70 8.86 -27.68
C VAL A 467 -11.05 10.06 -27.01
N ALA A 468 -11.21 11.24 -27.58
CA ALA A 468 -10.77 12.49 -26.96
C ALA A 468 -11.67 13.63 -27.43
N VAL A 469 -11.81 14.66 -26.59
CA VAL A 469 -12.55 15.88 -26.92
C VAL A 469 -11.62 17.08 -26.78
N THR A 470 -11.61 17.94 -27.78
CA THR A 470 -10.82 19.18 -27.80
C THR A 470 -11.61 20.30 -28.47
N THR A 471 -10.98 21.45 -28.72
CA THR A 471 -11.59 22.58 -29.42
C THR A 471 -10.91 22.86 -30.76
N THR A 472 -11.61 23.54 -31.67
CA THR A 472 -11.08 23.93 -33.00
C THR A 472 -9.78 24.72 -32.93
N ASP A 473 -9.56 25.44 -31.82
CA ASP A 473 -8.40 26.30 -31.61
C ASP A 473 -7.15 25.48 -31.23
N ASN A 474 -7.32 24.24 -30.77
CA ASN A 474 -6.21 23.34 -30.44
C ASN A 474 -5.60 22.67 -31.69
N ARG A 475 -5.17 23.51 -32.65
CA ARG A 475 -4.55 23.06 -33.90
C ARG A 475 -3.34 22.13 -33.69
N PRO A 476 -2.46 22.35 -32.70
CA PRO A 476 -1.36 21.43 -32.44
C PRO A 476 -1.82 20.02 -32.12
N MET A 477 -2.82 19.86 -31.24
CA MET A 477 -3.30 18.53 -30.85
C MET A 477 -4.09 17.84 -31.95
N ILE A 478 -4.92 18.59 -32.69
CA ILE A 478 -5.62 18.07 -33.88
C ILE A 478 -4.61 17.53 -34.91
N SER A 479 -3.46 18.20 -35.08
CA SER A 479 -2.38 17.73 -35.96
C SER A 479 -1.76 16.42 -35.48
N VAL A 480 -1.55 16.25 -34.17
CA VAL A 480 -1.06 14.99 -33.57
C VAL A 480 -2.05 13.86 -33.84
N PHE A 481 -3.34 14.08 -33.56
CA PHE A 481 -4.38 13.07 -33.80
C PHE A 481 -4.46 12.64 -35.27
N LYS A 482 -4.46 13.58 -36.21
CA LYS A 482 -4.46 13.27 -37.66
C LYS A 482 -3.24 12.46 -38.07
N LYS A 483 -2.04 12.84 -37.60
CA LYS A 483 -0.79 12.11 -37.89
C LYS A 483 -0.80 10.69 -37.35
N LEU A 484 -1.46 10.46 -36.22
CA LEU A 484 -1.61 9.15 -35.62
C LEU A 484 -2.82 8.38 -36.15
N GLY A 485 -3.52 8.88 -37.18
CA GLY A 485 -4.62 8.18 -37.82
C GLY A 485 -5.88 8.07 -36.96
N PHE A 486 -6.16 9.08 -36.13
CA PHE A 486 -7.47 9.22 -35.51
C PHE A 486 -8.45 9.88 -36.49
N GLU A 487 -9.71 9.48 -36.41
CA GLU A 487 -10.83 10.18 -37.04
C GLU A 487 -11.12 11.45 -36.24
N VAL A 488 -11.37 12.56 -36.94
CA VAL A 488 -11.59 13.88 -36.34
C VAL A 488 -12.89 14.46 -36.90
N THR A 489 -13.85 14.69 -36.01
CA THR A 489 -15.18 15.23 -36.31
C THR A 489 -15.33 16.61 -35.69
N TYR A 490 -15.78 17.59 -36.47
CA TYR A 490 -15.97 18.96 -36.04
C TYR A 490 -17.46 19.20 -35.74
N ALA A 491 -17.79 19.55 -34.50
CA ALA A 491 -19.13 19.92 -34.10
C ALA A 491 -19.42 21.41 -34.36
N ALA A 492 -20.70 21.80 -34.29
CA ALA A 492 -21.14 23.17 -34.57
C ALA A 492 -20.75 24.19 -33.49
N ASP A 493 -20.41 23.75 -32.28
CA ASP A 493 -20.13 24.55 -31.09
C ASP A 493 -18.61 24.69 -30.80
N SER A 494 -17.78 24.63 -31.85
CA SER A 494 -16.31 24.65 -31.77
C SER A 494 -15.69 23.45 -31.03
N THR A 495 -16.49 22.44 -30.65
CA THR A 495 -16.01 21.17 -30.11
C THR A 495 -15.46 20.29 -31.24
N VAL A 496 -14.37 19.58 -30.97
CA VAL A 496 -13.77 18.62 -31.89
C VAL A 496 -13.71 17.28 -31.18
N GLU A 497 -14.43 16.32 -31.72
CA GLU A 497 -14.46 14.94 -31.26
C GLU A 497 -13.46 14.12 -32.05
N VAL A 498 -12.68 13.30 -31.34
CA VAL A 498 -11.62 12.51 -31.92
C VAL A 498 -11.81 11.07 -31.49
N SER A 499 -11.68 10.13 -32.43
CA SER A 499 -11.70 8.73 -32.08
C SER A 499 -10.80 7.84 -32.93
N LYS A 500 -10.38 6.72 -32.36
CA LYS A 500 -9.61 5.70 -33.05
C LYS A 500 -9.93 4.33 -32.50
N ASP A 501 -10.21 3.39 -33.39
CA ASP A 501 -10.34 1.99 -33.01
C ASP A 501 -8.97 1.40 -32.65
N ILE A 502 -8.95 0.69 -31.54
CA ILE A 502 -7.79 0.02 -30.97
C ILE A 502 -7.95 -1.45 -31.37
N GLY A 503 -7.29 -1.81 -32.48
CA GLY A 503 -7.31 -3.16 -33.04
C GLY A 503 -6.70 -4.21 -32.13
#